data_AF-W8YDJ0-F1
#
_entry.id   AF-W8YDJ0-F1
#
_cell.length_a   1.000
_cell.length_b   1.000
_cell.length_c   1.000
_cell.angle_alpha   90.00
_cell.angle_beta   90.00
_cell.angle_gamma   90.00
#
_symmetry.space_group_name_H-M   'P 1'
#
loop_
_entity.id
_entity.type
_entity.pdbx_description
1 polymer ?
#
loop_
_entity_poly.entity_id
_entity_poly.type
_entity_poly.pdbx_seq_one_letter_code
_entity_poly.pdbx_strand_id
1 'polypeptide(L)'
;MLGWLKDYQKLEDKIIYLEHDLNKSKREVKRWVYDDLQEVSLTADSEGAKLEDYISFHKRELAHKMDEMYKLKKIISAFKGLENKIAYLKYVEGKTLEEIAEHMNYSSSDIYKKHAEIMERIKFVEELAL
;
A
#
# COMPACT_ATOMS: atom_id res chain seq x y z
N MET A 1 -7.15 -12.58 -14.33
CA MET A 1 -7.28 -11.21 -14.89
C MET A 1 -6.87 -10.23 -13.79
N LEU A 2 -6.06 -9.21 -14.10
CA LEU A 2 -5.48 -8.22 -13.14
C LEU A 2 -5.09 -8.79 -11.76
N GLY A 3 -4.51 -10.00 -11.70
CA GLY A 3 -4.16 -10.65 -10.43
C GLY A 3 -3.22 -9.80 -9.57
N TRP A 4 -2.33 -9.06 -10.24
CA TRP A 4 -1.42 -8.12 -9.62
C TRP A 4 -2.12 -7.01 -8.81
N LEU A 5 -3.38 -6.65 -9.14
CA LEU A 5 -4.10 -5.58 -8.44
C LEU A 5 -4.41 -5.97 -7.00
N LYS A 6 -4.78 -7.24 -6.77
CA LYS A 6 -5.01 -7.77 -5.42
C LYS A 6 -3.70 -7.84 -4.63
N ASP A 7 -2.61 -8.25 -5.28
CA ASP A 7 -1.30 -8.31 -4.65
C ASP A 7 -0.79 -6.91 -4.28
N TYR A 8 -1.01 -5.92 -5.16
CA TYR A 8 -0.74 -4.51 -4.93
C TYR A 8 -1.49 -3.98 -3.71
N GLN A 9 -2.82 -4.14 -3.69
CA GLN A 9 -3.67 -3.66 -2.58
C GLN A 9 -3.28 -4.29 -1.25
N LYS A 10 -3.06 -5.62 -1.22
CA LYS A 10 -2.62 -6.31 -0.01
C LYS A 10 -1.28 -5.81 0.50
N LEU A 11 -0.35 -5.47 -0.39
CA LEU A 11 0.96 -4.96 -0.01
C LEU A 11 0.87 -3.50 0.47
N GLU A 12 0.05 -2.69 -0.20
CA GLU A 12 -0.26 -1.31 0.19
C GLU A 12 -0.89 -1.25 1.59
N ASP A 13 -1.92 -2.07 1.86
CA ASP A 13 -2.55 -2.18 3.17
C ASP A 13 -1.54 -2.55 4.26
N LYS A 14 -0.68 -3.55 4.00
CA LYS A 14 0.37 -3.95 4.94
C LYS A 14 1.33 -2.81 5.26
N ILE A 15 1.75 -2.05 4.25
CA ILE A 15 2.62 -0.88 4.44
C ILE A 15 1.90 0.16 5.32
N ILE A 16 0.65 0.48 5.01
CA ILE A 16 -0.15 1.45 5.77
C ILE A 16 -0.28 1.03 7.25
N TYR A 17 -0.59 -0.25 7.51
CA TYR A 17 -0.70 -0.75 8.87
C TYR A 17 0.64 -0.74 9.62
N LEU A 18 1.74 -1.13 8.97
CA LEU A 18 3.08 -1.09 9.57
C LEU A 18 3.52 0.35 9.87
N GLU A 19 3.26 1.29 8.98
CA GLU A 19 3.56 2.71 9.19
C GLU A 19 2.76 3.29 10.36
N HIS A 20 1.47 2.98 10.41
CA HIS A 20 0.60 3.42 11.50
C HIS A 20 1.08 2.87 12.85
N ASP A 21 1.39 1.57 12.91
CA ASP A 21 1.86 0.92 14.13
C ASP A 21 3.22 1.45 14.59
N LEU A 22 4.18 1.62 13.68
CA LEU A 22 5.46 2.26 13.96
C LEU A 22 5.29 3.69 14.51
N ASN A 23 4.35 4.46 13.96
CA ASN A 23 4.08 5.81 14.44
C ASN A 23 3.49 5.80 15.85
N LYS A 24 2.64 4.82 16.19
CA LYS A 24 2.13 4.62 17.55
C LYS A 24 3.27 4.25 18.51
N SER A 25 4.09 3.27 18.15
CA SER A 25 5.20 2.79 18.97
C SER A 25 6.26 3.88 19.20
N LYS A 26 6.58 4.70 18.19
CA LYS A 26 7.48 5.86 18.34
C LYS A 26 6.92 6.92 19.31
N ARG A 27 5.62 7.19 19.27
CA ARG A 27 4.97 8.11 20.22
C ARG A 27 5.05 7.56 21.64
N GLU A 28 4.85 6.26 21.80
CA GLU A 28 4.95 5.62 23.11
C GLU A 28 6.37 5.70 23.65
N VAL A 29 7.41 5.38 22.86
CA VAL A 29 8.82 5.57 23.28
C VAL A 29 9.09 7.01 23.72
N LYS A 30 8.58 8.00 22.98
CA LYS A 30 8.73 9.41 23.39
C LYS A 30 8.19 9.66 24.80
N ARG A 31 7.09 9.00 25.18
CA ARG A 31 6.52 9.13 26.53
C ARG A 31 7.44 8.58 27.61
N TRP A 32 8.04 7.42 27.36
CA TRP A 32 8.97 6.75 28.28
C TRP A 32 10.33 7.44 28.41
N VAL A 33 10.77 8.17 27.39
CA VAL A 33 12.11 8.79 27.37
C VAL A 33 12.08 10.27 27.75
N TYR A 34 11.04 11.00 27.33
CA TYR A 34 11.03 12.48 27.38
C TYR A 34 9.74 13.09 27.93
N ASP A 35 8.78 12.30 28.40
CA ASP A 35 7.45 12.79 28.78
C ASP A 35 6.99 12.16 30.11
N ASP A 36 5.67 12.12 30.32
CA ASP A 36 4.95 11.61 31.49
C ASP A 36 5.40 10.27 32.09
N LEU A 37 6.10 9.41 31.35
CA LEU A 37 6.56 8.08 31.81
C LEU A 37 8.07 7.97 32.06
N GLN A 38 8.81 9.09 32.01
CA GLN A 38 10.27 9.12 32.13
C GLN A 38 10.80 8.47 33.42
N GLU A 39 10.16 8.72 34.56
CA GLU A 39 10.59 8.22 35.87
C GLU A 39 10.35 6.70 36.06
N VAL A 40 9.58 6.06 35.17
CA VAL A 40 9.21 4.64 35.25
C VAL A 40 10.16 3.73 34.44
N SER A 41 10.98 4.30 33.54
CA SER A 41 11.70 3.54 32.49
C SER A 41 13.11 3.02 32.85
N LEU A 42 13.63 3.31 34.06
CA LEU A 42 15.05 3.20 34.41
C LEU A 42 15.66 1.78 34.52
N THR A 43 14.98 0.72 34.07
CA THR A 43 15.50 -0.66 34.11
C THR A 43 15.61 -1.30 32.72
N ALA A 44 16.63 -2.14 32.53
CA ALA A 44 16.90 -2.83 31.26
C ALA A 44 15.80 -3.84 30.85
N ASP A 45 14.98 -4.30 31.80
CA ASP A 45 13.80 -5.14 31.57
C ASP A 45 12.50 -4.34 31.33
N SER A 46 12.60 -3.00 31.25
CA SER A 46 11.44 -2.14 31.06
C SER A 46 10.71 -2.42 29.76
N GLU A 47 9.40 -2.14 29.76
CA GLU A 47 8.56 -2.17 28.56
C GLU A 47 9.15 -1.29 27.43
N GLY A 48 9.86 -0.21 27.77
CA GLY A 48 10.53 0.68 26.83
C GLY A 48 11.66 0.01 26.03
N ALA A 49 12.52 -0.78 26.67
CA ALA A 49 13.61 -1.48 25.98
C ALA A 49 13.09 -2.52 24.95
N LYS A 50 12.04 -3.27 25.33
CA LYS A 50 11.34 -4.21 24.42
C LYS A 50 10.68 -3.47 23.25
N LEU A 51 10.21 -2.24 23.48
CA LEU A 51 9.58 -1.40 22.47
C LEU A 51 10.59 -0.87 21.44
N GLU A 52 11.83 -0.59 21.83
CA GLU A 52 12.90 -0.19 20.89
C GLU A 52 13.27 -1.33 19.93
N ASP A 53 13.45 -2.55 20.44
CA ASP A 53 13.69 -3.74 19.62
C ASP A 53 12.51 -4.01 18.67
N TYR A 54 11.28 -3.87 19.18
CA TYR A 54 10.06 -3.97 18.37
C TYR A 54 10.04 -2.95 17.22
N ILE A 55 10.35 -1.67 17.50
CA ILE A 55 10.43 -0.61 16.48
C ILE A 55 11.53 -0.92 15.46
N SER A 56 12.69 -1.39 15.90
CA SER A 56 13.80 -1.75 15.02
C SER A 56 13.41 -2.86 14.04
N PHE A 57 12.75 -3.91 14.54
CA PHE A 57 12.21 -4.98 13.71
C PHE A 57 11.17 -4.47 12.71
N HIS A 58 10.17 -3.70 13.16
CA HIS A 58 9.10 -3.22 12.30
C HIS A 58 9.60 -2.22 11.25
N LYS A 59 10.62 -1.40 11.55
CA LYS A 59 11.29 -0.54 10.56
C LYS A 59 11.94 -1.35 9.46
N ARG A 60 12.62 -2.44 9.81
CA ARG A 60 13.25 -3.34 8.83
C ARG A 60 12.19 -3.99 7.95
N GLU A 61 11.10 -4.49 8.55
CA GLU A 61 10.01 -5.10 7.81
C GLU A 61 9.33 -4.11 6.86
N LEU A 62 9.05 -2.88 7.33
CA LEU A 62 8.52 -1.82 6.48
C LEU A 62 9.44 -1.52 5.30
N ALA A 63 10.75 -1.40 5.51
CA ALA A 63 11.72 -1.18 4.44
C ALA A 63 11.69 -2.33 3.40
N HIS A 64 11.58 -3.58 3.85
CA HIS A 64 11.41 -4.72 2.94
C HIS A 64 10.11 -4.62 2.15
N LYS A 65 8.97 -4.28 2.78
CA LYS A 65 7.68 -4.13 2.07
C LYS A 65 7.70 -3.00 1.05
N MET A 66 8.35 -1.88 1.36
CA MET A 66 8.49 -0.76 0.43
C MET A 66 9.36 -1.15 -0.79
N ASP A 67 10.41 -1.96 -0.60
CA ASP A 67 11.20 -2.50 -1.71
C ASP A 67 10.40 -3.52 -2.56
N GLU A 68 9.62 -4.39 -1.92
CA GLU A 68 8.66 -5.26 -2.62
C GLU A 68 7.67 -4.45 -3.46
N MET A 69 7.14 -3.35 -2.91
CA MET A 69 6.21 -2.46 -3.59
C MET A 69 6.86 -1.78 -4.79
N TYR A 70 8.09 -1.28 -4.63
CA TYR A 70 8.85 -0.69 -5.72
C TYR A 70 9.06 -1.69 -6.88
N LYS A 71 9.46 -2.92 -6.57
CA LYS A 71 9.64 -4.00 -7.56
C LYS A 71 8.34 -4.35 -8.25
N LEU A 72 7.25 -4.45 -7.50
CA LEU A 72 5.92 -4.75 -8.04
C LEU A 72 5.46 -3.66 -9.01
N LYS A 73 5.55 -2.38 -8.63
CA LYS A 73 5.22 -1.24 -9.51
C LYS A 73 6.03 -1.26 -10.81
N LYS A 74 7.33 -1.61 -10.73
CA LYS A 74 8.21 -1.73 -11.91
C LYS A 74 7.78 -2.84 -12.86
N ILE A 75 7.29 -3.97 -12.34
CA ILE A 75 6.80 -5.09 -13.18
C ILE A 75 5.47 -4.70 -13.83
N ILE A 76 4.53 -4.15 -13.06
CA ILE A 76 3.19 -3.82 -13.56
C ILE A 76 3.25 -2.72 -14.62
N SER A 77 4.10 -1.70 -14.42
CA SER A 77 4.25 -0.60 -15.39
C SER A 77 4.81 -1.05 -16.74
N ALA A 78 5.47 -2.21 -16.81
CA ALA A 78 5.95 -2.79 -18.06
C ALA A 78 4.84 -3.45 -18.90
N PHE A 79 3.64 -3.69 -18.34
CA PHE A 79 2.54 -4.32 -19.06
C PHE A 79 1.95 -3.38 -20.12
N LYS A 80 1.88 -3.87 -21.37
CA LYS A 80 1.47 -3.05 -22.53
C LYS A 80 -0.05 -3.02 -22.78
N GLY A 81 -0.80 -3.96 -22.21
CA GLY A 81 -2.24 -4.11 -22.43
C GLY A 81 -3.03 -2.89 -21.97
N LEU A 82 -4.03 -2.47 -22.76
CA LEU A 82 -4.83 -1.27 -22.49
C LEU A 82 -5.48 -1.33 -21.10
N GLU A 83 -6.05 -2.48 -20.74
CA GLU A 83 -6.70 -2.70 -19.44
C GLU A 83 -5.72 -2.57 -18.27
N ASN A 84 -4.49 -3.09 -18.43
CA ASN A 84 -3.45 -2.94 -17.42
C ASN A 84 -3.07 -1.48 -17.23
N LYS A 85 -2.94 -0.71 -18.33
CA LYS A 85 -2.62 0.71 -18.27
C LYS A 85 -3.72 1.52 -17.56
N ILE A 86 -4.98 1.27 -17.90
CA ILE A 86 -6.13 1.91 -17.25
C ILE A 86 -6.15 1.58 -15.76
N ALA A 87 -6.01 0.31 -15.39
CA ALA A 87 -6.00 -0.11 -13.99
C ALA A 87 -4.79 0.45 -13.22
N TYR A 88 -3.60 0.46 -13.81
CA TYR A 88 -2.40 1.04 -13.19
C TYR A 88 -2.59 2.54 -12.91
N LEU A 89 -3.01 3.32 -13.91
CA LEU A 89 -3.21 4.75 -13.72
C LEU A 89 -4.31 5.04 -12.69
N LYS A 90 -5.38 4.23 -12.67
CA LYS A 90 -6.51 4.44 -11.75
C LYS A 90 -6.15 4.10 -10.31
N TYR A 91 -5.55 2.95 -10.07
CA TYR A 91 -5.40 2.38 -8.72
C TYR A 91 -4.00 2.53 -8.14
N VAL A 92 -2.97 2.68 -8.97
CA VAL A 92 -1.57 2.85 -8.50
C VAL A 92 -1.14 4.31 -8.54
N GLU A 93 -1.50 5.04 -9.59
CA GLU A 93 -1.17 6.47 -9.75
C GLU A 93 -2.30 7.40 -9.24
N GLY A 94 -3.45 6.84 -8.86
CA GLY A 94 -4.56 7.60 -8.26
C GLY A 94 -5.32 8.53 -9.22
N LYS A 95 -5.17 8.37 -10.54
CA LYS A 95 -5.79 9.26 -11.53
C LYS A 95 -7.30 9.10 -11.64
N THR A 96 -7.98 10.16 -12.04
CA THR A 96 -9.39 10.11 -12.46
C THR A 96 -9.52 9.47 -13.85
N LEU A 97 -10.73 9.05 -14.24
CA LEU A 97 -10.94 8.44 -15.56
C LEU A 97 -10.77 9.48 -16.69
N GLU A 98 -11.08 10.74 -16.39
CA GLU A 98 -10.89 11.90 -17.24
C GLU A 98 -9.40 12.18 -17.45
N GLU A 99 -8.60 12.22 -16.38
CA GLU A 99 -7.15 12.37 -16.47
C GLU A 99 -6.49 11.20 -17.24
N ILE A 100 -7.03 9.99 -17.10
CA ILE A 100 -6.56 8.82 -17.87
C ILE A 100 -6.87 9.00 -19.35
N ALA A 101 -8.07 9.46 -19.69
CA ALA A 101 -8.46 9.71 -21.08
C ALA A 101 -7.55 10.75 -21.73
N GLU A 102 -7.29 11.86 -21.04
CA GLU A 102 -6.34 12.88 -21.48
C GLU A 102 -4.93 12.31 -21.64
N HIS A 103 -4.42 11.59 -20.63
CA HIS A 103 -3.07 11.02 -20.64
C HIS A 103 -2.86 10.02 -21.77
N MET A 104 -3.90 9.26 -22.13
CA MET A 104 -3.83 8.21 -23.14
C MET A 104 -4.32 8.67 -24.52
N ASN A 105 -4.76 9.92 -24.66
CA ASN A 105 -5.35 10.49 -25.86
C ASN A 105 -6.57 9.69 -26.37
N TYR A 106 -7.45 9.30 -25.44
CA TYR A 106 -8.75 8.68 -25.69
C TYR A 106 -9.88 9.65 -25.34
N SER A 107 -11.08 9.40 -25.86
CA SER A 107 -12.26 10.09 -25.34
C SER A 107 -12.56 9.60 -23.92
N SER A 108 -13.07 10.48 -23.05
CA SER A 108 -13.47 10.08 -21.69
C SER A 108 -14.49 8.94 -21.74
N SER A 109 -15.45 9.01 -22.67
CA SER A 109 -16.47 7.97 -22.90
C SER A 109 -15.86 6.58 -23.13
N ASP A 110 -14.83 6.49 -23.96
CA ASP A 110 -14.14 5.22 -24.24
C ASP A 110 -13.47 4.65 -22.99
N ILE A 111 -12.83 5.51 -22.18
CA ILE A 111 -12.19 5.09 -20.92
C ILE A 111 -13.23 4.64 -19.90
N TYR A 112 -14.35 5.35 -19.72
CA TYR A 112 -15.42 4.91 -18.82
C TYR A 112 -15.97 3.54 -19.24
N LYS A 113 -16.24 3.36 -20.54
CA LYS A 113 -16.74 2.08 -21.06
C LYS A 113 -15.74 0.96 -20.78
N LYS A 114 -14.46 1.17 -21.08
CA LYS A 114 -13.41 0.16 -20.84
C LYS A 114 -13.21 -0.13 -19.37
N HIS A 115 -13.27 0.89 -18.51
CA HIS A 115 -13.22 0.70 -17.06
C HIS A 115 -14.40 -0.14 -16.55
N ALA A 116 -15.62 0.12 -17.01
CA ALA A 116 -16.80 -0.67 -16.67
C ALA A 116 -16.65 -2.15 -17.10
N GLU A 117 -16.20 -2.41 -18.34
CA GLU A 117 -15.92 -3.76 -18.83
C GLU A 117 -14.84 -4.49 -18.01
N ILE A 118 -13.82 -3.77 -17.52
CA ILE A 118 -12.80 -4.33 -16.63
C ILE A 118 -13.43 -4.73 -15.30
N MET A 119 -14.21 -3.84 -14.68
CA MET A 119 -14.84 -4.09 -13.38
C MET A 119 -15.83 -5.25 -13.42
N GLU A 120 -16.63 -5.35 -14.49
CA GLU A 120 -17.55 -6.46 -14.68
C GLU A 120 -16.82 -7.81 -14.73
N ARG A 121 -15.71 -7.88 -15.47
CA ARG A 121 -14.91 -9.11 -15.56
C ARG A 121 -14.18 -9.46 -14.27
N ILE A 122 -13.71 -8.46 -13.50
CA ILE A 122 -13.16 -8.71 -12.16
C ILE A 122 -14.23 -9.34 -11.28
N LYS A 123 -15.41 -8.71 -11.21
CA LYS A 123 -16.53 -9.19 -10.38
C LYS A 123 -16.94 -10.61 -10.73
N PHE A 124 -17.06 -10.91 -12.03
CA PHE A 124 -17.37 -12.26 -12.50
C PHE A 124 -16.34 -13.31 -12.05
N VAL A 125 -15.04 -12.99 -12.15
CA VAL A 125 -13.98 -13.91 -11.70
C VAL A 125 -14.00 -14.10 -10.18
N GLU A 126 -14.35 -13.06 -9.43
CA GLU A 126 -14.50 -13.16 -7.97
C GLU A 126 -15.69 -14.04 -7.57
N GLU A 127 -16.81 -13.92 -8.26
CA GLU A 127 -18.01 -14.75 -8.04
C GLU A 127 -17.74 -16.22 -8.36
N LEU A 128 -16.92 -16.52 -9.37
CA LEU A 128 -16.52 -17.90 -9.72
C LEU A 128 -15.50 -18.52 -8.75
N ALA A 129 -14.79 -17.70 -7.97
CA ALA A 129 -13.79 -18.15 -7.01
C ALA A 129 -14.37 -18.41 -5.60
N LEU A 130 -15.67 -18.19 -5.43
CA LEU A 130 -16.47 -18.51 -4.23
C LEU A 130 -17.05 -19.92 -4.32
#